data_AF-A0A7Y1TG98-F1
#
_entry.id   AF-A0A7Y1TG98-F1
#
_cell.length_a   1.000
_cell.length_b   1.000
_cell.length_c   1.000
_cell.angle_alpha   90.00
_cell.angle_beta   90.00
_cell.angle_gamma   90.00
#
_symmetry.space_group_name_H-M   'P 1'
#
loop_
_entity.id
_entity.type
_entity.pdbx_description
1 polymer ?
#
loop_
_entity_poly.entity_id
_entity_poly.type
_entity_poly.pdbx_seq_one_letter_code
_entity_poly.pdbx_strand_id
1 'polypeptide(L)'
;MTQRQQQTPSGLREGPINSLFGASIGNEESVVSVLDDAIPLRDASHADVAEYRVENPRRYAECFALLSDGRKVGLKDACQFVGWSRHDRDRSLLSLLFRSNGKHFEVSTEGDLRAHAPGRIRAVFLESESERRSSLARKFIGIDGDLLTLPAPPTSI
;
A
#
# COMPACT_ATOMS: atom_id res chain seq x y z
N MET A 1 52.44 15.05 -15.39
CA MET A 1 52.06 15.70 -14.11
C MET A 1 50.55 15.79 -14.07
N THR A 2 50.01 15.23 -13.00
CA THR A 2 48.60 14.89 -12.76
C THR A 2 47.77 16.14 -12.47
N GLN A 3 46.76 16.44 -13.29
CA GLN A 3 45.62 17.25 -12.83
C GLN A 3 44.48 16.31 -12.44
N ARG A 4 44.26 16.25 -11.11
CA ARG A 4 43.10 15.63 -10.47
C ARG A 4 41.84 16.37 -10.93
N GLN A 5 41.00 15.71 -11.72
CA GLN A 5 39.57 16.04 -11.71
C GLN A 5 39.02 15.58 -10.36
N GLN A 6 38.76 16.54 -9.48
CA GLN A 6 37.93 16.33 -8.30
C GLN A 6 36.49 16.23 -8.80
N GLN A 7 36.01 15.00 -9.00
CA GLN A 7 34.58 14.73 -9.10
C GLN A 7 33.98 14.88 -7.69
N THR A 8 33.20 15.95 -7.51
CA THR A 8 32.22 16.07 -6.44
C THR A 8 31.21 14.92 -6.56
N PRO A 9 30.86 14.19 -5.49
CA PRO A 9 29.76 13.23 -5.54
C PRO A 9 28.44 14.02 -5.48
N SER A 10 28.01 14.51 -6.63
CA SER A 10 26.76 15.23 -6.79
C SER A 10 25.66 14.23 -7.12
N GLY A 11 24.64 14.19 -6.26
CA GLY A 11 23.35 13.58 -6.59
C GLY A 11 23.10 12.29 -5.83
N LEU A 12 22.43 12.43 -4.69
CA LEU A 12 21.52 11.43 -4.14
C LEU A 12 20.79 10.76 -5.31
N ARG A 13 21.00 9.46 -5.49
CA ARG A 13 20.24 8.67 -6.45
C ARG A 13 18.84 8.50 -5.84
N GLU A 14 18.01 9.51 -6.02
CA GLU A 14 16.56 9.42 -5.84
C GLU A 14 16.08 8.31 -6.78
N GLY A 15 15.93 7.11 -6.22
CA GLY A 15 15.25 6.03 -6.91
C GLY A 15 13.83 6.50 -7.23
N PRO A 16 13.25 6.09 -8.36
CA PRO A 16 11.97 6.63 -8.78
C PRO A 16 10.90 6.29 -7.74
N ILE A 17 10.36 7.35 -7.12
CA ILE A 17 9.13 7.36 -6.34
C ILE A 17 7.97 7.16 -7.34
N ASN A 18 7.89 5.99 -7.95
CA ASN A 18 6.71 5.57 -8.70
C ASN A 18 5.80 4.77 -7.75
N SER A 19 5.42 5.43 -6.66
CA SER A 19 4.17 5.19 -5.94
C SER A 19 3.04 5.78 -6.77
N LEU A 20 1.79 5.36 -6.55
CA LEU A 20 0.65 6.00 -7.18
C LEU A 20 0.52 7.47 -6.69
N PHE A 21 1.27 8.38 -7.33
CA PHE A 21 0.73 9.60 -7.93
C PHE A 21 0.30 9.28 -9.37
N GLY A 22 -0.31 8.11 -9.59
CA GLY A 22 -0.95 7.77 -10.86
C GLY A 22 -2.20 8.63 -10.98
N ALA A 23 -2.06 9.73 -11.71
CA ALA A 23 -3.11 10.62 -12.21
C ALA A 23 -4.37 10.68 -11.32
N SER A 24 -4.29 11.31 -10.14
CA SER A 24 -5.29 12.29 -9.65
C SER A 24 -5.34 12.51 -8.13
N ILE A 25 -4.65 11.75 -7.28
CA ILE A 25 -4.73 11.97 -5.82
C ILE A 25 -3.47 12.71 -5.35
N GLY A 26 -3.54 14.04 -5.34
CA GLY A 26 -2.49 14.91 -4.80
C GLY A 26 -2.57 15.00 -3.28
N ASN A 27 -1.42 14.94 -2.60
CA ASN A 27 -1.19 15.07 -1.14
C ASN A 27 -1.66 13.90 -0.23
N GLU A 28 -0.98 13.73 0.91
CA GLU A 28 -1.22 12.64 1.91
C GLU A 28 -2.61 12.75 2.57
N GLU A 29 -3.10 13.97 2.80
CA GLU A 29 -4.42 14.27 3.36
C GLU A 29 -5.56 13.79 2.44
N SER A 30 -5.35 13.87 1.13
CA SER A 30 -6.24 13.36 0.09
C SER A 30 -6.27 11.83 0.05
N VAL A 31 -5.18 11.14 0.37
CA VAL A 31 -5.16 9.68 0.46
C VAL A 31 -5.92 9.18 1.68
N VAL A 32 -5.70 9.80 2.84
CA VAL A 32 -6.41 9.43 4.07
C VAL A 32 -7.92 9.56 3.90
N SER A 33 -8.39 10.70 3.40
CA SER A 33 -9.83 10.93 3.17
C SER A 33 -10.44 9.90 2.21
N VAL A 34 -9.74 9.54 1.13
CA VAL A 34 -10.18 8.50 0.20
C VAL A 34 -10.28 7.13 0.87
N LEU A 35 -9.34 6.79 1.76
CA LEU A 35 -9.40 5.54 2.52
C LEU A 35 -10.51 5.56 3.58
N ASP A 36 -10.67 6.66 4.31
CA ASP A 36 -11.75 6.84 5.30
C ASP A 36 -13.14 6.70 4.65
N ASP A 37 -13.30 7.18 3.42
CA ASP A 37 -14.55 7.03 2.66
C ASP A 37 -14.73 5.62 2.08
N ALA A 38 -13.68 5.05 1.47
CA ALA A 38 -13.80 3.81 0.73
C ALA A 38 -13.69 2.55 1.59
N ILE A 39 -12.86 2.56 2.63
CA ILE A 39 -12.47 1.42 3.47
C ILE A 39 -12.45 1.84 4.95
N PRO A 40 -13.56 2.38 5.50
CA PRO A 40 -13.57 3.00 6.82
C PRO A 40 -13.11 2.06 7.94
N LEU A 41 -12.32 2.59 8.88
CA LEU A 41 -12.02 1.92 10.15
C LEU A 41 -13.17 2.08 11.16
N ARG A 42 -13.22 1.19 12.15
CA ARG A 42 -14.16 1.32 13.27
C ARG A 42 -13.69 2.40 14.24
N ASP A 43 -14.48 3.46 14.36
CA ASP A 43 -14.30 4.53 15.36
C ASP A 43 -12.88 5.16 15.33
N ALA A 44 -12.28 5.25 14.14
CA ALA A 44 -10.93 5.78 13.91
C ALA A 44 -10.78 6.29 12.47
N SER A 45 -9.79 7.15 12.23
CA SER A 45 -9.35 7.56 10.88
C SER A 45 -8.05 6.87 10.49
N HIS A 46 -7.84 6.67 9.19
CA HIS A 46 -6.57 6.22 8.63
C HIS A 46 -5.40 7.18 8.96
N ALA A 47 -5.67 8.46 9.30
CA ALA A 47 -4.69 9.42 9.79
C ALA A 47 -4.01 8.99 11.10
N ASP A 48 -4.76 8.32 11.97
CA ASP A 48 -4.32 7.98 13.34
C ASP A 48 -3.51 6.68 13.38
N VAL A 49 -3.45 5.96 12.26
CA VAL A 49 -2.84 4.63 12.18
C VAL A 49 -1.32 4.76 12.29
N ALA A 50 -0.73 3.98 13.18
CA ALA A 50 0.72 3.82 13.28
C ALA A 50 1.21 2.67 12.39
N GLU A 51 0.43 1.60 12.25
CA GLU A 51 0.80 0.41 11.48
C GLU A 51 -0.43 -0.43 11.11
N TYR A 52 -0.42 -1.04 9.92
CA TYR A 52 -1.36 -2.10 9.56
C TYR A 52 -0.73 -3.49 9.68
N ARG A 53 -1.52 -4.47 10.08
CA ARG A 53 -1.07 -5.85 10.25
C ARG A 53 -2.12 -6.84 9.77
N VAL A 54 -1.64 -8.03 9.43
CA VAL A 54 -2.47 -9.17 9.06
C VAL A 54 -2.33 -10.25 10.13
N GLU A 55 -3.45 -10.65 10.71
CA GLU A 55 -3.56 -11.81 11.60
C GLU A 55 -3.98 -13.05 10.81
N ASN A 56 -3.62 -14.23 11.31
CA ASN A 56 -3.93 -15.53 10.68
C ASN A 56 -3.60 -15.61 9.17
N PRO A 57 -2.35 -15.27 8.76
CA PRO A 57 -2.00 -15.04 7.35
C PRO A 57 -2.21 -16.24 6.41
N ARG A 58 -2.42 -17.45 6.95
CA ARG A 58 -2.56 -18.68 6.16
C ARG A 58 -4.01 -19.06 5.86
N ARG A 59 -4.98 -18.61 6.66
CA ARG A 59 -6.41 -18.90 6.51
C ARG A 59 -7.23 -18.04 7.46
N TYR A 60 -8.36 -17.52 7.00
CA TYR A 60 -9.17 -16.54 7.73
C TYR A 60 -8.35 -15.32 8.11
N ALA A 61 -7.61 -14.80 7.13
CA ALA A 61 -6.74 -13.66 7.36
C ALA A 61 -7.57 -12.42 7.67
N GLU A 62 -7.16 -11.67 8.69
CA GLU A 62 -7.83 -10.45 9.12
C GLU A 62 -6.86 -9.28 9.09
N CYS A 63 -7.30 -8.15 8.53
CA CYS A 63 -6.56 -6.91 8.56
C CYS A 63 -7.00 -6.05 9.75
N PHE A 64 -6.03 -5.50 10.49
CA PHE A 64 -6.28 -4.53 11.54
C PHE A 64 -5.25 -3.40 11.50
N ALA A 65 -5.64 -2.27 12.06
CA ALA A 65 -4.79 -1.11 12.26
C ALA A 65 -4.43 -0.99 13.76
N LEU A 66 -3.16 -0.72 14.03
CA LEU A 66 -2.68 -0.23 15.32
C LEU A 66 -2.65 1.29 15.24
N LEU A 67 -3.41 1.95 16.10
CA LEU A 67 -3.43 3.41 16.19
C LEU A 67 -2.24 3.92 16.99
N SER A 68 -1.91 5.19 16.81
CA SER A 68 -0.83 5.88 17.53
C SER A 68 -1.07 5.95 19.05
N ASP A 69 -2.33 5.83 19.48
CA ASP A 69 -2.72 5.74 20.90
C ASP A 69 -2.61 4.30 21.49
N GLY A 70 -2.20 3.33 20.68
CA GLY A 70 -2.03 1.92 21.06
C GLY A 70 -3.29 1.07 20.90
N ARG A 71 -4.45 1.63 20.51
CA ARG A 71 -5.65 0.84 20.23
C ARG A 71 -5.47 -0.02 18.97
N LYS A 72 -6.04 -1.21 19.01
CA LYS A 72 -6.23 -2.09 17.84
C LYS A 72 -7.64 -1.90 17.32
N VAL A 73 -7.78 -1.54 16.04
CA VAL A 73 -9.08 -1.37 15.37
C VAL A 73 -9.14 -2.17 14.07
N GLY A 74 -10.33 -2.68 13.75
CA GLY A 74 -10.60 -3.34 12.47
C GLY A 74 -11.32 -2.41 11.49
N LEU A 75 -11.58 -2.93 10.29
CA LEU A 75 -12.47 -2.28 9.33
C LEU A 75 -13.91 -2.22 9.86
N LYS A 76 -14.67 -1.21 9.44
CA LYS A 76 -16.11 -1.13 9.69
C LYS A 76 -16.85 -2.29 9.03
N ASP A 77 -16.44 -2.66 7.82
CA ASP A 77 -16.84 -3.89 7.14
C ASP A 77 -15.60 -4.77 6.90
N ALA A 78 -15.49 -5.86 7.67
CA ALA A 78 -14.37 -6.79 7.58
C ALA A 78 -14.29 -7.50 6.22
N CYS A 79 -15.43 -7.66 5.52
CA CYS A 79 -15.48 -8.32 4.21
C CYS A 79 -14.81 -7.49 3.10
N GLN A 80 -14.51 -6.22 3.35
CA GLN A 80 -13.76 -5.39 2.40
C GLN A 80 -12.31 -5.85 2.29
N PHE A 81 -11.73 -6.49 3.30
CA PHE A 81 -10.39 -7.08 3.19
C PHE A 81 -10.47 -8.40 2.44
N VAL A 82 -9.76 -8.50 1.32
CA VAL A 82 -9.83 -9.67 0.43
C VAL A 82 -8.50 -10.39 0.29
N GLY A 83 -7.38 -9.75 0.61
CA GLY A 83 -6.09 -10.44 0.60
C GLY A 83 -4.91 -9.54 0.92
N TRP A 84 -3.72 -10.11 0.88
CA TRP A 84 -2.48 -9.41 1.19
C TRP A 84 -1.30 -10.04 0.47
N SER A 85 -0.19 -9.31 0.36
CA SER A 85 1.08 -9.87 -0.11
C SER A 85 2.24 -9.22 0.63
N ARG A 86 3.33 -9.99 0.77
CA ARG A 86 4.64 -9.45 1.14
C ARG A 86 5.54 -9.58 -0.07
N HIS A 87 6.37 -8.57 -0.29
CA HIS A 87 7.30 -8.61 -1.40
C HIS A 87 8.49 -9.53 -1.05
N ASP A 88 8.77 -10.53 -1.91
CA ASP A 88 9.80 -11.54 -1.63
C ASP A 88 11.20 -10.94 -1.44
N ARG A 89 11.50 -9.87 -2.19
CA ARG A 89 12.80 -9.18 -2.13
C ARG A 89 12.87 -8.11 -1.05
N ASP A 90 11.72 -7.67 -0.53
CA ASP A 90 11.65 -6.64 0.49
C ASP A 90 10.55 -6.94 1.50
N ARG A 91 10.95 -7.54 2.62
CA ARG A 91 10.02 -7.97 3.66
C ARG A 91 9.44 -6.80 4.46
N SER A 92 9.93 -5.58 4.26
CA SER A 92 9.37 -4.37 4.85
C SER A 92 8.10 -3.94 4.10
N LEU A 93 7.93 -4.35 2.84
CA LEU A 93 6.77 -4.02 2.01
C LEU A 93 5.63 -5.02 2.22
N LEU A 94 4.51 -4.50 2.74
CA LEU A 94 3.25 -5.19 2.91
C LEU A 94 2.20 -4.50 2.04
N SER A 95 1.62 -5.24 1.09
CA SER A 95 0.47 -4.79 0.31
C SER A 95 -0.80 -5.42 0.85
N LEU A 96 -1.78 -4.60 1.18
CA LEU A 96 -3.10 -4.97 1.65
C LEU A 96 -4.09 -4.76 0.53
N LEU A 97 -4.95 -5.74 0.28
CA LEU A 97 -5.92 -5.70 -0.79
C LEU A 97 -7.33 -5.62 -0.23
N PHE A 98 -8.03 -4.58 -0.66
CA PHE A 98 -9.40 -4.31 -0.29
C PHE A 98 -10.31 -4.28 -1.52
N ARG A 99 -11.60 -4.52 -1.30
CA ARG A 99 -12.64 -4.37 -2.31
C ARG A 99 -13.74 -3.48 -1.77
N SER A 100 -14.02 -2.39 -2.48
CA SER A 100 -15.10 -1.46 -2.15
C SER A 100 -15.82 -1.03 -3.43
N ASN A 101 -17.15 -1.07 -3.42
CA ASN A 101 -18.00 -0.71 -4.57
C ASN A 101 -17.57 -1.40 -5.88
N GLY A 102 -17.18 -2.68 -5.80
CA GLY A 102 -16.76 -3.47 -6.96
C GLY A 102 -15.37 -3.18 -7.51
N LYS A 103 -14.60 -2.25 -6.90
CA LYS A 103 -13.23 -1.92 -7.27
C LYS A 103 -12.24 -2.43 -6.23
N HIS A 104 -11.06 -2.86 -6.67
CA HIS A 104 -9.97 -3.20 -5.77
C HIS A 104 -9.13 -1.99 -5.42
N PHE A 105 -8.72 -1.90 -4.16
CA PHE A 105 -7.80 -0.92 -3.61
C PHE A 105 -6.64 -1.67 -3.00
N GLU A 106 -5.43 -1.41 -3.49
CA GLU A 106 -4.22 -1.95 -2.90
C GLU A 106 -3.52 -0.86 -2.09
N VAL A 107 -3.41 -1.05 -0.78
CA VAL A 107 -2.64 -0.17 0.11
C VAL A 107 -1.29 -0.80 0.35
N SER A 108 -0.24 -0.20 -0.20
CA SER A 108 1.15 -0.60 0.04
C SER A 108 1.70 0.17 1.22
N THR A 109 2.27 -0.56 2.18
CA THR A 109 2.88 -0.04 3.41
C THR A 109 4.33 -0.49 3.48
N GLU A 110 5.20 0.32 4.08
CA GLU A 110 6.62 0.02 4.23
C GLU A 110 7.02 0.14 5.71
N GLY A 111 7.62 -0.90 6.27
CA GLY A 111 8.03 -0.91 7.67
C GLY A 111 9.03 0.21 8.01
N ASP A 112 9.91 0.59 7.09
CA ASP A 112 11.00 1.55 7.34
C ASP A 112 10.65 2.98 6.90
N LEU A 113 9.43 3.23 6.43
CA LEU A 113 8.95 4.58 6.13
C LEU A 113 9.01 5.45 7.39
N ARG A 114 9.47 6.70 7.21
CA ARG A 114 9.58 7.71 8.29
C ARG A 114 8.26 7.77 9.07
N ALA A 115 8.36 7.91 10.39
CA ALA A 115 7.24 7.93 11.34
C ALA A 115 6.15 9.02 11.11
N HIS A 116 6.28 9.83 10.07
CA HIS A 116 5.36 10.92 9.74
C HIS A 116 4.28 10.56 8.71
N ALA A 117 4.42 9.44 7.97
CA ALA A 117 3.38 9.00 7.04
C ALA A 117 2.33 8.15 7.78
N PRO A 118 1.03 8.52 7.78
CA PRO A 118 -0.03 7.75 8.42
C PRO A 118 -0.02 6.29 7.97
N GLY A 119 -0.01 5.39 8.96
CA GLY A 119 0.03 3.93 8.78
C GLY A 119 1.19 3.42 7.95
N ARG A 120 2.25 4.23 7.77
CA ARG A 120 3.38 3.97 6.88
C ARG A 120 2.94 3.66 5.45
N ILE A 121 1.87 4.32 4.99
CA ILE A 121 1.35 4.13 3.64
C ILE A 121 2.35 4.72 2.64
N ARG A 122 2.84 3.85 1.76
CA ARG A 122 3.74 4.18 0.66
C ARG A 122 2.99 4.59 -0.60
N ALA A 123 1.89 3.91 -0.87
CA ALA A 123 1.08 4.09 -2.07
C ALA A 123 -0.30 3.44 -1.89
N VAL A 124 -1.29 3.99 -2.60
CA VAL A 124 -2.60 3.33 -2.78
C VAL A 124 -2.84 3.16 -4.27
N PHE A 125 -3.06 1.93 -4.74
CA PHE A 125 -3.39 1.64 -6.13
C PHE A 125 -4.89 1.34 -6.25
N LEU A 126 -5.56 2.00 -7.19
CA LEU A 126 -6.96 1.76 -7.48
C LEU A 126 -7.07 0.98 -8.78
N GLU A 127 -7.74 -0.17 -8.74
CA GLU A 127 -8.00 -0.94 -9.94
C GLU A 127 -8.86 -0.14 -10.94
N SER A 128 -8.33 -0.01 -12.14
CA SER A 128 -8.84 0.73 -13.28
C SER A 128 -9.08 -0.20 -14.48
N GLU A 129 -9.89 0.27 -15.43
CA GLU A 129 -10.16 -0.46 -16.67
C GLU A 129 -8.90 -0.69 -17.52
N SER A 130 -7.91 0.22 -17.48
CA SER A 130 -6.65 0.06 -18.20
C SER A 130 -5.79 -1.05 -17.64
N GLU A 131 -5.80 -1.24 -16.33
CA GLU A 131 -5.09 -2.34 -15.67
C GLU A 131 -5.64 -3.69 -16.12
N ARG A 132 -6.96 -3.85 -16.21
CA ARG A 132 -7.59 -5.11 -16.65
C ARG A 132 -7.11 -5.64 -18.00
N ARG A 133 -6.49 -4.79 -18.83
CA ARG A 133 -5.89 -5.15 -20.12
C ARG A 133 -4.38 -5.49 -20.05
N SER A 134 -3.76 -5.34 -18.89
CA SER A 134 -2.35 -5.66 -18.64
C SER A 134 -2.11 -7.18 -18.66
N SER A 135 -1.01 -7.60 -19.29
CA SER A 135 -0.56 -9.00 -19.27
C SER A 135 0.24 -9.37 -18.01
N LEU A 136 0.67 -8.36 -17.24
CA LEU A 136 1.36 -8.54 -15.97
C LEU A 136 0.34 -8.60 -14.84
N ALA A 137 0.56 -9.51 -13.90
CA ALA A 137 -0.32 -9.69 -12.75
C ALA A 137 0.44 -9.64 -11.43
N ARG A 138 -0.14 -8.94 -10.46
CA ARG A 138 0.27 -8.95 -9.05
C ARG A 138 -0.44 -10.11 -8.35
N LYS A 139 0.26 -10.76 -7.42
CA LYS A 139 -0.21 -11.94 -6.70
C LYS A 139 -0.44 -11.60 -5.24
N PHE A 140 -1.57 -12.06 -4.71
CA PHE A 140 -1.95 -11.90 -3.32
C PHE A 140 -2.41 -13.24 -2.75
N ILE A 141 -2.22 -13.39 -1.45
CA ILE A 141 -2.82 -14.45 -0.65
C ILE A 141 -4.20 -13.92 -0.23
N GLY A 142 -5.25 -14.58 -0.69
CA GLY A 142 -6.61 -14.27 -0.30
C GLY A 142 -6.88 -14.61 1.16
N ILE A 143 -7.96 -14.06 1.72
CA ILE A 143 -8.32 -14.29 3.13
C ILE A 143 -8.51 -15.78 3.47
N ASP A 144 -8.91 -16.60 2.49
CA ASP A 144 -9.09 -18.04 2.65
C ASP A 144 -7.82 -18.86 2.32
N GLY A 145 -6.73 -18.18 1.95
CA GLY A 145 -5.45 -18.79 1.58
C GLY A 145 -5.33 -19.14 0.09
N ASP A 146 -6.30 -18.73 -0.72
CA ASP A 146 -6.29 -18.87 -2.17
C ASP A 146 -5.34 -17.85 -2.84
N LEU A 147 -4.95 -18.13 -4.09
CA LEU A 147 -4.13 -17.20 -4.87
C LEU A 147 -5.03 -16.23 -5.62
N LEU A 148 -4.99 -14.96 -5.25
CA LEU A 148 -5.63 -13.87 -5.98
C LEU A 148 -4.63 -13.24 -6.94
N THR A 149 -5.09 -12.97 -8.16
CA THR A 149 -4.31 -12.26 -9.18
C THR A 149 -5.04 -11.00 -9.62
N LEU A 150 -4.36 -9.87 -9.50
CA LEU A 150 -4.86 -8.60 -10.05
C LEU A 150 -3.95 -8.14 -11.17
N PRO A 151 -4.51 -7.47 -12.19
CA PRO A 151 -3.67 -6.81 -13.19
C PRO A 151 -2.71 -5.83 -12.53
N ALA A 152 -1.47 -5.78 -13.04
CA ALA A 152 -0.50 -4.80 -12.59
C ALA A 152 -0.76 -3.43 -13.25
N PRO A 153 -0.55 -2.31 -12.50
CA PRO A 153 -0.55 -0.97 -13.08
C PRO A 153 0.41 -0.89 -14.27
N PRO A 154 0.03 -0.17 -15.35
CA PRO A 154 0.93 0.03 -16.47
C PRO A 154 2.21 0.70 -15.96
N THR A 155 3.34 0.08 -16.25
CA THR A 155 4.65 0.66 -15.93
C THR A 155 4.87 1.80 -16.91
N SER A 156 4.78 3.05 -16.46
CA SER A 156 5.16 4.19 -17.29
C SER A 156 6.61 4.01 -17.75
N ILE A 157 6.78 3.91 -19.07
CA ILE A 157 8.07 3.76 -19.76
C ILE A 157 8.75 5.13 -19.85
#